data_AF-A0A2G4GXQ4-F1
#
_entry.id   AF-A0A2G4GXQ4-F1
#
_cell.length_a   1.000
_cell.length_b   1.000
_cell.length_c   1.000
_cell.angle_alpha   90.00
_cell.angle_beta   90.00
_cell.angle_gamma   90.00
#
_symmetry.space_group_name_H-M   'P 1'
#
loop_
_entity.id
_entity.type
_entity.pdbx_description
1 polymer ?
#
loop_
_entity_poly.entity_id
_entity_poly.type
_entity_poly.pdbx_seq_one_letter_code
_entity_poly.pdbx_strand_id
1 'polypeptide(L)'
;GGGDDEHQKFPAMFQYTTGGGAGMWELREWTPGEAYSLDIDPKFVDEQGDLKVRIFSAGWDEEKKEPVASQVTIFVQDDSLEVMANESTFAGNLASAIIVDGCKLAFLAALAVAAGSLLSFPIAVLLTFGVFAMATLTPFLATSIKYYSPDEKSGIIIWAFQVVVLTIARTVEFLLRGFAARSPSDSLAQGRAITWSTLFDTVVGIGLGWTGGVLLIGWLGIRRKEIAVYSGQG
;
A
#
# COMPACT_ATOMS: atom_id res chain seq x y z
N GLY A 1 -7.90 19.16 -26.88
CA GLY A 1 -7.67 20.59 -26.60
C GLY A 1 -8.00 20.77 -25.14
N GLY A 2 -6.97 20.95 -24.31
CA GLY A 2 -7.13 21.16 -22.88
C GLY A 2 -7.46 22.62 -22.62
N GLY A 3 -8.59 22.86 -21.96
CA GLY A 3 -8.80 24.13 -21.27
C GLY A 3 -8.03 24.07 -19.96
N ASP A 4 -7.08 25.01 -19.80
CA ASP A 4 -6.26 25.22 -18.61
C ASP A 4 -7.08 25.83 -17.45
N ASP A 5 -8.23 25.23 -17.12
CA ASP A 5 -9.00 25.63 -15.94
C ASP A 5 -9.15 24.42 -15.01
N GLU A 6 -8.31 24.39 -13.98
CA GLU A 6 -8.33 23.36 -12.93
C GLU A 6 -9.66 23.35 -12.15
N HIS A 7 -10.50 24.38 -12.30
CA HIS A 7 -11.83 24.45 -11.71
C HIS A 7 -12.97 24.13 -12.69
N GLN A 8 -12.63 23.69 -13.90
CA GLN A 8 -13.65 23.29 -14.88
C GLN A 8 -14.42 22.08 -14.37
N LYS A 9 -15.73 22.27 -14.21
CA LYS A 9 -16.64 21.22 -13.76
C LYS A 9 -17.11 20.40 -14.95
N PHE A 10 -17.01 19.09 -14.80
CA PHE A 10 -17.49 18.14 -15.79
C PHE A 10 -18.70 17.38 -15.25
N PRO A 11 -19.83 17.36 -15.97
CA PRO A 11 -20.97 16.57 -15.58
C PRO A 11 -20.70 15.07 -15.79
N ALA A 12 -20.93 14.30 -14.75
CA ALA A 12 -20.86 12.86 -14.70
C ALA A 12 -22.19 12.31 -14.18
N MET A 13 -22.68 11.25 -14.81
CA MET A 13 -23.93 10.61 -14.42
C MET A 13 -23.64 9.28 -13.73
N PHE A 14 -24.22 9.13 -12.54
CA PHE A 14 -24.17 7.92 -11.74
C PHE A 14 -25.52 7.24 -11.85
N GLN A 15 -25.55 6.04 -12.45
CA GLN A 15 -26.77 5.24 -12.56
C GLN A 15 -26.65 4.00 -11.67
N TYR A 16 -27.64 3.82 -10.79
CA TYR A 16 -27.73 2.66 -9.91
C TYR A 16 -28.52 1.56 -10.63
N THR A 17 -27.92 0.37 -10.74
CA THR A 17 -28.52 -0.75 -11.50
C THR A 17 -29.02 -1.90 -10.62
N THR A 18 -28.84 -1.78 -9.31
CA THR A 18 -29.20 -2.78 -8.28
C THR A 18 -30.06 -2.15 -7.18
N GLY A 19 -30.67 -3.01 -6.36
CA GLY A 19 -31.49 -2.61 -5.21
C GLY A 19 -32.89 -2.08 -5.55
N GLY A 20 -33.60 -1.59 -4.53
CA GLY A 20 -34.95 -1.01 -4.64
C GLY A 20 -35.01 0.32 -5.41
N GLY A 21 -33.85 0.90 -5.75
CA GLY A 21 -33.71 2.11 -6.56
C GLY A 21 -33.15 1.87 -7.97
N ALA A 22 -33.20 0.63 -8.48
CA ALA A 22 -32.68 0.30 -9.80
C ALA A 22 -33.29 1.18 -10.90
N GLY A 23 -32.44 1.82 -11.70
CA GLY A 23 -32.83 2.76 -12.76
C GLY A 23 -32.80 4.24 -12.33
N MET A 24 -32.63 4.53 -11.04
CA MET A 24 -32.36 5.89 -10.58
C MET A 24 -30.98 6.36 -11.05
N TRP A 25 -30.90 7.66 -11.35
CA TRP A 25 -29.68 8.31 -11.77
C TRP A 25 -29.52 9.65 -11.07
N GLU A 26 -28.27 10.04 -10.85
CA GLU A 26 -27.90 11.35 -10.34
C GLU A 26 -26.87 11.98 -11.29
N LEU A 27 -27.13 13.22 -11.69
CA LEU A 27 -26.16 14.04 -12.39
C LEU A 27 -25.32 14.79 -11.34
N ARG A 28 -24.02 14.61 -11.39
CA ARG A 28 -23.07 15.25 -10.48
C ARG A 28 -22.00 15.96 -11.28
N GLU A 29 -21.64 17.14 -10.83
CA GLU A 29 -20.49 17.86 -11.37
C GLU A 29 -19.24 17.42 -10.61
N TRP A 30 -18.17 17.13 -11.34
CA TRP A 30 -16.87 16.77 -10.78
C TRP A 30 -15.78 17.70 -11.32
N THR A 31 -14.86 18.08 -10.45
CA THR A 31 -13.67 18.88 -10.76
C THR A 31 -12.46 17.95 -10.84
N PRO A 32 -11.70 17.91 -11.95
CA PRO A 32 -10.51 17.07 -12.05
C PRO A 32 -9.50 17.40 -10.96
N GLY A 33 -8.94 16.37 -10.32
CA GLY A 33 -7.93 16.51 -9.27
C GLY A 33 -8.48 16.62 -7.85
N GLU A 34 -9.80 16.83 -7.67
CA GLU A 34 -10.44 16.77 -6.36
C GLU A 34 -10.95 15.35 -6.06
N ALA A 35 -10.73 14.91 -4.82
CA ALA A 35 -11.34 13.69 -4.31
C ALA A 35 -12.85 13.88 -4.18
N TYR A 36 -13.62 12.99 -4.81
CA TYR A 36 -15.08 13.03 -4.80
C TYR A 36 -15.61 11.89 -3.94
N SER A 37 -16.39 12.21 -2.90
CA SER A 37 -17.10 11.23 -2.09
C SER A 37 -18.62 11.36 -2.30
N LEU A 38 -19.29 10.21 -2.38
CA LEU A 38 -20.74 10.13 -2.50
C LEU A 38 -21.26 9.11 -1.50
N ASP A 39 -22.16 9.55 -0.62
CA ASP A 39 -22.87 8.66 0.28
C ASP A 39 -23.97 7.92 -0.49
N ILE A 40 -23.85 6.60 -0.56
CA ILE A 40 -24.80 5.74 -1.28
C ILE A 40 -25.83 5.22 -0.29
N ASP A 41 -27.11 5.49 -0.56
CA ASP A 41 -28.23 4.99 0.23
C ASP A 41 -28.26 3.43 0.14
N PRO A 42 -28.36 2.71 1.28
CA PRO A 42 -28.43 1.25 1.31
C PRO A 42 -29.51 0.64 0.41
N LYS A 43 -30.56 1.39 0.03
CA LYS A 43 -31.59 0.94 -0.91
C LYS A 43 -31.06 0.56 -2.29
N PHE A 44 -29.87 1.01 -2.68
CA PHE A 44 -29.23 0.69 -3.98
C PHE A 44 -28.41 -0.61 -3.95
N VAL A 45 -28.26 -1.21 -2.77
CA VAL A 45 -27.65 -2.53 -2.57
C VAL A 45 -28.77 -3.58 -2.65
N ASP A 46 -28.53 -4.68 -3.35
CA ASP A 46 -29.50 -5.77 -3.42
C ASP A 46 -29.46 -6.69 -2.17
N GLU A 47 -30.39 -7.64 -2.11
CA GLU A 47 -30.47 -8.61 -0.99
C GLU A 47 -29.25 -9.53 -0.91
N GLN A 48 -28.48 -9.65 -2.00
CA GLN A 48 -27.24 -10.41 -2.06
C GLN A 48 -26.03 -9.60 -1.57
N GLY A 49 -26.20 -8.29 -1.34
CA GLY A 49 -25.13 -7.37 -0.94
C GLY A 49 -24.33 -6.79 -2.11
N ASP A 50 -24.79 -7.00 -3.35
CA ASP A 50 -24.13 -6.47 -4.54
C ASP A 50 -24.59 -5.03 -4.82
N LEU A 51 -23.61 -4.16 -5.09
CA LEU A 51 -23.80 -2.80 -5.56
C LEU A 51 -23.23 -2.68 -6.98
N LYS A 52 -24.09 -2.40 -7.96
CA LYS A 52 -23.68 -2.14 -9.34
C LYS A 52 -24.00 -0.71 -9.75
N VAL A 53 -22.94 0.07 -9.91
CA VAL A 53 -22.99 1.47 -10.36
C VAL A 53 -22.42 1.58 -11.77
N ARG A 54 -23.12 2.33 -12.63
CA ARG A 54 -22.61 2.76 -13.93
C ARG A 54 -22.27 4.23 -13.88
N ILE A 55 -21.03 4.56 -14.21
CA ILE A 55 -20.53 5.93 -14.28
C ILE A 55 -20.23 6.22 -15.74
N PHE A 56 -20.78 7.32 -16.26
CA PHE A 56 -20.48 7.77 -17.61
C PHE A 56 -20.45 9.30 -17.69
N SER A 57 -19.60 9.82 -18.57
CA SER A 57 -19.56 11.27 -18.82
C SER A 57 -20.82 11.66 -19.59
N ALA A 58 -21.64 12.50 -18.98
CA ALA A 58 -22.93 12.91 -19.52
C ALA A 58 -22.95 14.43 -19.63
N GLY A 59 -23.19 14.98 -20.81
CA GLY A 59 -23.59 16.36 -21.00
C GLY A 59 -25.09 16.55 -20.73
N TRP A 60 -25.50 17.80 -20.57
CA TRP A 60 -26.92 18.16 -20.43
C TRP A 60 -27.39 18.90 -21.68
N ASP A 61 -28.43 18.40 -22.34
CA ASP A 61 -29.08 19.08 -23.46
C ASP A 61 -30.25 19.92 -22.92
N GLU A 62 -30.12 21.25 -22.94
CA GLU A 62 -31.15 22.18 -22.44
C GLU A 62 -32.45 22.15 -23.27
N GLU A 63 -32.39 21.78 -24.56
CA GLU A 63 -33.57 21.73 -25.43
C GLU A 63 -34.40 20.48 -25.18
N LYS A 64 -33.75 19.33 -24.94
CA LYS A 64 -34.43 18.04 -24.74
C LYS A 64 -34.65 17.69 -23.28
N LYS A 65 -33.97 18.38 -22.35
CA LYS A 65 -33.93 18.05 -20.91
C LYS A 65 -33.53 16.59 -20.66
N GLU A 66 -32.67 16.06 -21.52
CA GLU A 66 -32.17 14.69 -21.46
C GLU A 66 -30.63 14.69 -21.37
N PRO A 67 -30.05 13.72 -20.65
CA PRO A 67 -28.60 13.54 -20.62
C PRO A 67 -28.10 13.04 -21.98
N VAL A 68 -27.09 13.72 -22.53
CA VAL A 68 -26.42 13.35 -23.79
C VAL A 68 -25.01 12.85 -23.51
N ALA A 69 -24.47 11.98 -24.36
CA ALA A 69 -23.09 11.52 -24.19
C ALA A 69 -22.10 12.71 -24.32
N SER A 70 -21.26 12.91 -23.31
CA SER A 70 -20.23 13.95 -23.35
C SER A 70 -19.07 13.51 -24.26
N GLN A 71 -18.36 14.49 -24.85
CA GLN A 71 -17.12 14.24 -25.60
C GLN A 71 -15.90 14.00 -24.70
N VAL A 72 -16.06 14.12 -23.38
CA VAL A 72 -15.00 13.98 -22.39
C VAL A 72 -14.89 12.53 -21.94
N THR A 73 -13.68 11.98 -22.00
CA THR A 73 -13.38 10.62 -21.51
C THR A 73 -12.95 10.69 -20.04
N ILE A 74 -13.58 9.88 -19.19
CA ILE A 74 -13.20 9.76 -17.78
C ILE A 74 -12.08 8.72 -17.69
N PHE A 75 -10.93 9.13 -17.16
CA PHE A 75 -9.83 8.22 -16.82
C PHE A 75 -9.89 7.90 -15.34
N VAL A 76 -10.20 6.65 -15.02
CA VAL A 76 -10.14 6.12 -13.65
C VAL A 76 -8.80 5.41 -13.52
N GLN A 77 -8.02 5.77 -12.50
CA GLN A 77 -6.74 5.11 -12.23
C GLN A 77 -6.99 3.81 -11.48
N ASP A 78 -6.03 2.88 -11.56
CA ASP A 78 -6.03 1.71 -10.69
C ASP A 78 -6.11 2.18 -9.22
N ASP A 79 -6.99 1.54 -8.43
CA ASP A 79 -7.26 1.87 -7.03
C ASP A 79 -7.86 3.27 -6.73
N SER A 80 -8.31 4.03 -7.74
CA SER A 80 -8.92 5.36 -7.48
C SER A 80 -10.42 5.33 -7.19
N LEU A 81 -11.11 4.23 -7.52
CA LEU A 81 -12.54 4.06 -7.24
C LEU A 81 -12.70 3.11 -6.06
N GLU A 82 -13.20 3.64 -4.95
CA GLU A 82 -13.36 2.89 -3.71
C GLU A 82 -14.79 2.96 -3.21
N VAL A 83 -15.31 1.80 -2.79
CA VAL A 83 -16.60 1.69 -2.10
C VAL A 83 -16.29 1.28 -0.66
N MET A 84 -16.63 2.16 0.28
CA MET A 84 -16.37 1.94 1.69
C MET A 84 -17.68 1.66 2.42
N ALA A 85 -17.70 0.59 3.20
CA ALA A 85 -18.79 0.26 4.11
C ALA A 85 -18.25 0.23 5.54
N ASN A 86 -19.10 0.61 6.50
CA ASN A 86 -18.75 0.54 7.92
C ASN A 86 -18.68 -0.92 8.36
N GLU A 87 -17.46 -1.42 8.56
CA GLU A 87 -17.20 -2.79 9.04
C GLU A 87 -16.92 -2.84 10.55
N SER A 88 -16.25 -1.82 11.11
CA SER A 88 -15.71 -1.88 12.48
C SER A 88 -15.76 -0.53 13.21
N THR A 89 -15.52 -0.57 14.53
CA THR A 89 -15.36 0.65 15.34
C THR A 89 -13.94 1.21 15.21
N PHE A 90 -13.83 2.54 15.21
CA PHE A 90 -12.54 3.24 15.14
C PHE A 90 -11.55 2.76 16.22
N ALA A 91 -12.01 2.57 17.47
CA ALA A 91 -11.16 2.16 18.58
C ALA A 91 -10.53 0.77 18.36
N GLY A 92 -11.28 -0.19 17.81
CA GLY A 92 -10.75 -1.52 17.48
C GLY A 92 -9.72 -1.46 16.35
N ASN A 93 -9.97 -0.62 15.35
CA ASN A 93 -9.03 -0.39 14.25
C ASN A 93 -7.73 0.29 14.72
N LEU A 94 -7.84 1.29 15.62
CA LEU A 94 -6.70 1.95 16.24
C LEU A 94 -5.85 0.98 17.07
N ALA A 95 -6.48 0.12 17.87
CA ALA A 95 -5.75 -0.91 18.60
C ALA A 95 -4.99 -1.86 17.65
N SER A 96 -5.61 -2.23 16.53
CA SER A 96 -4.99 -3.06 15.50
C SER A 96 -3.76 -2.38 14.88
N ALA A 97 -3.85 -1.09 14.59
CA ALA A 97 -2.71 -0.30 14.12
C ALA A 97 -1.55 -0.24 15.12
N ILE A 98 -1.84 0.00 16.40
CA ILE A 98 -0.81 0.03 17.46
C ILE A 98 -0.09 -1.32 17.54
N ILE A 99 -0.81 -2.44 17.41
CA ILE A 99 -0.20 -3.78 17.42
C ILE A 99 0.72 -3.97 16.20
N VAL A 100 0.30 -3.53 15.02
CA VAL A 100 1.12 -3.58 13.80
C VAL A 100 2.42 -2.80 13.97
N ASP A 101 2.34 -1.56 14.45
CA ASP A 101 3.52 -0.72 14.69
C ASP A 101 4.40 -1.28 15.82
N GLY A 102 3.79 -1.86 16.86
CA GLY A 102 4.50 -2.58 17.92
C GLY A 102 5.33 -3.75 17.38
N CYS A 103 4.80 -4.53 16.43
CA CYS A 103 5.53 -5.62 15.78
C CYS A 103 6.74 -5.10 14.99
N LYS A 104 6.57 -3.99 14.28
CA LYS A 104 7.67 -3.36 13.52
C LYS A 104 8.77 -2.84 14.46
N LEU A 105 8.40 -2.22 15.56
CA LEU A 105 9.34 -1.76 16.58
C LEU A 105 10.07 -2.93 17.25
N ALA A 106 9.36 -4.03 17.53
CA ALA A 106 9.98 -5.24 18.08
C ALA A 106 11.03 -5.84 17.12
N PHE A 107 10.74 -5.89 15.83
CA PHE A 107 11.70 -6.30 14.81
C PHE A 107 12.94 -5.39 14.78
N LEU A 108 12.76 -4.07 14.76
CA LEU A 108 13.88 -3.12 14.76
C LEU A 108 14.71 -3.22 16.05
N ALA A 109 14.06 -3.41 17.20
CA ALA A 109 14.74 -3.62 18.47
C ALA A 109 15.57 -4.91 18.47
N ALA A 110 15.00 -6.02 17.98
CA ALA A 110 15.73 -7.27 17.81
C ALA A 110 16.93 -7.13 16.87
N LEU A 111 16.77 -6.38 15.78
CA LEU A 111 17.86 -6.08 14.85
C LEU A 111 18.97 -5.27 15.51
N ALA A 112 18.63 -4.23 16.26
CA ALA A 112 19.60 -3.43 17.00
C ALA A 112 20.37 -4.28 18.02
N VAL A 113 19.67 -5.15 18.76
CA VAL A 113 20.28 -6.04 19.77
C VAL A 113 21.20 -7.07 19.09
N ALA A 114 20.71 -7.75 18.05
CA ALA A 114 21.50 -8.72 17.30
C ALA A 114 22.74 -8.05 16.67
N ALA A 115 22.56 -6.92 15.99
CA ALA A 115 23.65 -6.16 15.39
C ALA A 115 24.66 -5.68 16.44
N GLY A 116 24.20 -5.13 17.57
CA GLY A 116 25.06 -4.67 18.67
C GLY A 116 25.87 -5.78 19.33
N SER A 117 25.37 -7.02 19.32
CA SER A 117 26.11 -8.18 19.84
C SER A 117 27.19 -8.71 18.89
N LEU A 118 27.04 -8.46 17.59
CA LEU A 118 27.93 -9.00 16.55
C LEU A 118 28.93 -7.96 16.03
N LEU A 119 28.50 -6.71 15.92
CA LEU A 119 29.19 -5.57 15.32
C LEU A 119 29.56 -4.54 16.41
N SER A 120 30.32 -3.50 16.03
CA SER A 120 30.57 -2.37 16.93
C SER A 120 29.32 -1.50 17.09
N PHE A 121 29.21 -0.83 18.24
CA PHE A 121 28.04 0.01 18.56
C PHE A 121 27.67 1.03 17.45
N PRO A 122 28.61 1.83 16.89
CA PRO A 122 28.26 2.78 15.83
C PRO A 122 27.71 2.10 14.57
N ILE A 123 28.24 0.93 14.20
CA ILE A 123 27.79 0.18 13.03
C ILE A 123 26.39 -0.39 13.26
N ALA A 124 26.09 -0.90 14.45
CA ALA A 124 24.78 -1.44 14.78
C ALA A 124 23.68 -0.37 14.70
N VAL A 125 23.98 0.84 15.18
CA VAL A 125 23.08 1.99 15.08
C VAL A 125 22.84 2.37 13.62
N LEU A 126 23.91 2.55 12.83
CA LEU A 126 23.80 2.88 11.40
C LEU A 126 23.03 1.82 10.60
N LEU A 127 23.27 0.54 10.89
CA LEU A 127 22.57 -0.57 10.23
C LEU A 127 21.07 -0.54 10.54
N THR A 128 20.69 -0.39 11.80
CA THR A 128 19.28 -0.39 12.22
C THR A 128 18.54 0.80 11.62
N PHE A 129 19.12 2.00 11.69
CA PHE A 129 18.54 3.18 11.06
C PHE A 129 18.48 3.08 9.53
N GLY A 130 19.52 2.49 8.91
CA GLY A 130 19.55 2.25 7.47
C GLY A 130 18.44 1.31 7.03
N VAL A 131 18.23 0.20 7.76
CA VAL A 131 17.13 -0.74 7.48
C VAL A 131 15.77 -0.05 7.66
N PHE A 132 15.60 0.74 8.73
CA PHE A 132 14.36 1.50 8.94
C PHE A 132 14.08 2.49 7.78
N ALA A 133 15.09 3.25 7.35
CA ALA A 133 14.97 4.20 6.25
C ALA A 133 14.63 3.49 4.93
N MET A 134 15.32 2.40 4.60
CA MET A 134 15.03 1.60 3.41
C MET A 134 13.62 1.00 3.45
N ALA A 135 13.20 0.50 4.62
CA ALA A 135 11.88 -0.10 4.79
C ALA A 135 10.76 0.94 4.62
N THR A 136 10.99 2.19 5.07
CA THR A 136 10.08 3.32 4.88
C THR A 136 9.98 3.74 3.40
N LEU A 137 11.09 3.65 2.65
CA LEU A 137 11.14 3.98 1.23
C LEU A 137 10.66 2.85 0.31
N THR A 138 10.41 1.67 0.84
CA THR A 138 10.06 0.48 0.05
C THR A 138 8.77 0.65 -0.77
N PRO A 139 7.69 1.33 -0.33
CA PRO A 139 6.51 1.57 -1.19
C PRO A 139 6.86 2.36 -2.45
N PHE A 140 7.68 3.41 -2.32
CA PHE A 140 8.18 4.18 -3.46
C PHE A 140 9.05 3.32 -4.39
N LEU A 141 9.89 2.47 -3.81
CA LEU A 141 10.70 1.52 -4.57
C LEU A 141 9.83 0.53 -5.36
N ALA A 142 8.76 0.00 -4.76
CA ALA A 142 7.82 -0.90 -5.41
C ALA A 142 7.13 -0.23 -6.61
N THR A 143 6.65 1.01 -6.45
CA THR A 143 6.09 1.82 -7.55
C THR A 143 7.13 2.04 -8.65
N SER A 144 8.36 2.38 -8.28
CA SER A 144 9.45 2.60 -9.23
C SER A 144 9.77 1.34 -10.03
N ILE A 145 9.77 0.17 -9.38
CA ILE A 145 9.97 -1.13 -10.04
C ILE A 145 8.82 -1.46 -11.00
N LYS A 146 7.56 -1.13 -10.67
CA LYS A 146 6.38 -1.37 -11.53
C LYS A 146 6.51 -0.65 -12.88
N TYR A 147 7.05 0.56 -12.89
CA TYR A 147 7.21 1.39 -14.09
C TYR A 147 8.59 1.28 -14.74
N TYR A 148 9.51 0.53 -14.15
CA TYR A 148 10.85 0.34 -14.69
C TYR A 148 10.94 -0.92 -15.56
N SER A 149 11.27 -0.74 -16.84
CA SER A 149 11.62 -1.83 -17.74
C SER A 149 13.05 -1.64 -18.25
N PRO A 150 13.93 -2.66 -18.13
CA PRO A 150 15.22 -2.65 -18.80
C PRO A 150 15.06 -2.41 -20.30
N ASP A 151 15.92 -1.58 -20.88
CA ASP A 151 15.89 -1.29 -22.30
C ASP A 151 16.61 -2.40 -23.07
N GLU A 152 15.83 -3.25 -23.75
CA GLU A 152 16.33 -4.37 -24.56
C GLU A 152 17.12 -3.92 -25.79
N LYS A 153 16.98 -2.66 -26.20
CA LYS A 153 17.72 -2.08 -27.34
C LYS A 153 19.04 -1.44 -26.92
N SER A 154 19.30 -1.36 -25.61
CA SER A 154 20.59 -0.89 -25.10
C SER A 154 21.70 -1.91 -25.36
N GLY A 155 22.95 -1.45 -25.43
CA GLY A 155 24.09 -2.36 -25.59
C GLY A 155 24.15 -3.41 -24.47
N ILE A 156 24.65 -4.61 -24.76
CA ILE A 156 24.56 -5.79 -23.87
C ILE A 156 25.08 -5.54 -22.44
N ILE A 157 26.10 -4.70 -22.29
CA ILE A 157 26.69 -4.33 -20.98
C ILE A 157 25.69 -3.48 -20.17
N ILE A 158 25.03 -2.53 -20.82
CA ILE A 158 24.06 -1.62 -20.17
C ILE A 158 22.83 -2.41 -19.76
N TRP A 159 22.32 -3.26 -20.65
CA TRP A 159 21.20 -4.15 -20.34
C TRP A 159 21.51 -5.06 -19.14
N ALA A 160 22.68 -5.71 -19.13
CA ALA A 160 23.09 -6.57 -18.02
C ALA A 160 23.17 -5.80 -16.68
N PHE A 161 23.70 -4.58 -16.69
CA PHE A 161 23.73 -3.71 -15.51
C PHE A 161 22.31 -3.37 -15.00
N GLN A 162 21.41 -2.99 -15.90
CA GLN A 162 20.01 -2.68 -15.55
C GLN A 162 19.29 -3.88 -14.93
N VAL A 163 19.51 -5.09 -15.46
CA VAL A 163 18.94 -6.33 -14.91
C VAL A 163 19.49 -6.62 -13.51
N VAL A 164 20.78 -6.41 -13.27
CA VAL A 164 21.39 -6.59 -11.94
C VAL A 164 20.79 -5.60 -10.93
N VAL A 165 20.70 -4.32 -11.29
CA VAL A 165 20.11 -3.29 -10.42
C VAL A 165 18.65 -3.61 -10.10
N LEU A 166 17.86 -4.00 -11.12
CA LEU A 166 16.47 -4.41 -10.92
C LEU A 166 16.34 -5.64 -10.03
N THR A 167 17.26 -6.60 -10.14
CA THR A 167 17.27 -7.80 -9.29
C THR A 167 17.55 -7.45 -7.84
N ILE A 168 18.51 -6.55 -7.59
CA ILE A 168 18.81 -6.05 -6.24
C ILE A 168 17.59 -5.30 -5.69
N ALA A 169 17.02 -4.38 -6.47
CA ALA A 169 15.85 -3.60 -6.07
C ALA A 169 14.66 -4.49 -5.71
N ARG A 170 14.36 -5.51 -6.53
CA ARG A 170 13.31 -6.51 -6.25
C ARG A 170 13.61 -7.35 -5.02
N THR A 171 14.87 -7.68 -4.77
CA THR A 171 15.26 -8.43 -3.56
C THR A 171 15.06 -7.60 -2.30
N VAL A 172 15.47 -6.32 -2.34
CA VAL A 172 15.26 -5.39 -1.23
C VAL A 172 13.76 -5.14 -1.00
N GLU A 173 13.01 -4.91 -2.08
CA GLU A 173 11.55 -4.77 -2.02
C GLU A 173 10.94 -6.01 -1.38
N PHE A 174 11.25 -7.20 -1.86
CA PHE A 174 10.72 -8.45 -1.31
C PHE A 174 11.03 -8.64 0.18
N LEU A 175 12.28 -8.38 0.59
CA LEU A 175 12.71 -8.52 1.99
C LEU A 175 12.03 -7.51 2.92
N LEU A 176 11.74 -6.31 2.42
CA LEU A 176 11.17 -5.22 3.22
C LEU A 176 9.67 -5.04 3.00
N ARG A 177 9.07 -5.75 2.04
CA ARG A 177 7.66 -5.65 1.66
C ARG A 177 6.75 -5.87 2.85
N GLY A 178 7.06 -6.84 3.71
CA GLY A 178 6.29 -7.06 4.95
C GLY A 178 6.25 -5.83 5.86
N PHE A 179 7.35 -5.07 5.97
CA PHE A 179 7.41 -3.82 6.76
C PHE A 179 6.60 -2.71 6.11
N ALA A 180 6.66 -2.64 4.77
CA ALA A 180 6.19 -1.55 3.95
C ALA A 180 4.71 -1.66 3.55
N ALA A 181 4.25 -2.89 3.25
CA ALA A 181 2.91 -3.19 2.75
C ALA A 181 1.79 -2.92 3.76
N ARG A 182 2.14 -2.51 4.97
CA ARG A 182 1.20 -2.22 6.04
C ARG A 182 1.59 -0.90 6.65
N SER A 183 1.17 0.22 6.04
CA SER A 183 1.17 1.52 6.71
C SER A 183 -0.15 1.67 7.47
N PRO A 184 -0.24 1.22 8.73
CA PRO A 184 -1.48 1.31 9.49
C PRO A 184 -1.94 2.77 9.64
N SER A 185 -0.99 3.71 9.68
CA SER A 185 -1.27 5.14 9.69
C SER A 185 -2.04 5.61 8.45
N ASP A 186 -1.68 5.16 7.25
CA ASP A 186 -2.39 5.51 6.01
C ASP A 186 -3.78 4.88 6.01
N SER A 187 -3.89 3.62 6.44
CA SER A 187 -5.16 2.92 6.55
C SER A 187 -6.11 3.63 7.51
N LEU A 188 -5.62 4.08 8.68
CA LEU A 188 -6.43 4.88 9.60
C LEU A 188 -6.79 6.26 9.05
N ALA A 189 -5.83 6.96 8.43
CA ALA A 189 -6.06 8.29 7.87
C ALA A 189 -7.12 8.25 6.75
N GLN A 190 -7.16 7.16 5.98
CA GLN A 190 -8.13 6.92 4.91
C GLN A 190 -9.41 6.22 5.41
N GLY A 191 -9.54 5.94 6.71
CA GLY A 191 -10.72 5.27 7.27
C GLY A 191 -10.88 3.79 6.87
N ARG A 192 -9.82 3.16 6.35
CA ARG A 192 -9.82 1.74 5.96
C ARG A 192 -9.69 0.83 7.18
N ALA A 193 -10.43 -0.27 7.16
CA ALA A 193 -10.37 -1.28 8.21
C ALA A 193 -9.09 -2.13 8.08
N ILE A 194 -8.36 -2.27 9.19
CA ILE A 194 -7.29 -3.25 9.35
C ILE A 194 -7.96 -4.57 9.73
N THR A 195 -8.14 -5.44 8.74
CA THR A 195 -8.75 -6.75 8.94
C THR A 195 -7.93 -7.63 9.87
N TRP A 196 -8.63 -8.51 10.60
CA TRP A 196 -8.00 -9.47 11.53
C TRP A 196 -7.01 -10.41 10.86
N SER A 197 -7.24 -10.76 9.58
CA SER A 197 -6.29 -11.53 8.76
C SER A 197 -4.98 -10.76 8.57
N THR A 198 -5.06 -9.48 8.20
CA THR A 198 -3.90 -8.60 8.04
C THR A 198 -3.12 -8.47 9.35
N LEU A 199 -3.83 -8.36 10.47
CA LEU A 199 -3.21 -8.31 11.80
C LEU A 199 -2.49 -9.63 12.12
N PHE A 200 -3.14 -10.77 11.93
CA PHE A 200 -2.53 -12.09 12.17
C PHE A 200 -1.28 -12.30 11.31
N ASP A 201 -1.36 -11.99 10.01
CA ASP A 201 -0.22 -12.08 9.10
C ASP A 201 0.92 -11.13 9.49
N THR A 202 0.64 -10.05 10.22
CA THR A 202 1.66 -9.13 10.76
C THR A 202 2.37 -9.70 11.95
N VAL A 203 1.59 -10.18 12.91
CA VAL A 203 2.13 -10.80 14.11
C VAL A 203 2.98 -12.01 13.75
N VAL A 204 2.50 -12.86 12.83
CA VAL A 204 3.25 -14.05 12.40
C VAL A 204 4.44 -13.67 11.51
N GLY A 205 4.24 -12.84 10.49
CA GLY A 205 5.29 -12.52 9.52
C GLY A 205 6.42 -11.68 10.12
N ILE A 206 6.08 -10.48 10.61
CA ILE A 206 7.05 -9.53 11.17
C ILE A 206 7.37 -9.89 12.62
N GLY A 207 6.32 -10.05 13.43
CA GLY A 207 6.45 -10.23 14.88
C GLY A 207 7.18 -11.52 15.27
N LEU A 208 6.87 -12.65 14.64
CA LEU A 208 7.53 -13.93 14.93
C LEU A 208 8.59 -14.29 13.90
N GLY A 209 8.27 -14.24 12.62
CA GLY A 209 9.15 -14.68 11.54
C GLY A 209 10.43 -13.85 11.46
N TRP A 210 10.30 -12.55 11.22
CA TRP A 210 11.46 -11.68 11.04
C TRP A 210 12.19 -11.38 12.35
N THR A 211 11.45 -11.02 13.40
CA THR A 211 12.04 -10.75 14.72
C THR A 211 12.75 -12.00 15.25
N GLY A 212 12.10 -13.17 15.18
CA GLY A 212 12.70 -14.45 15.55
C GLY A 212 13.90 -14.80 14.68
N GLY A 213 13.82 -14.63 13.36
CA GLY A 213 14.93 -14.87 12.43
C GLY A 213 16.15 -14.02 12.74
N VAL A 214 15.96 -12.73 13.03
CA VAL A 214 17.04 -11.82 13.41
C VAL A 214 17.67 -12.21 14.75
N LEU A 215 16.85 -12.54 15.76
CA LEU A 215 17.36 -13.02 17.05
C LEU A 215 18.12 -14.34 16.90
N LEU A 216 17.65 -15.26 16.05
CA LEU A 216 18.35 -16.50 15.75
C LEU A 216 19.72 -16.25 15.10
N ILE A 217 19.81 -15.30 14.16
CA ILE A 217 21.10 -14.92 13.56
C ILE A 217 22.04 -14.33 14.62
N GLY A 218 21.54 -13.43 15.46
CA GLY A 218 22.29 -12.89 16.59
C GLY A 218 22.82 -13.99 17.51
N TRP A 219 21.94 -14.91 17.92
CA TRP A 219 22.27 -16.04 18.77
C TRP A 219 23.31 -16.98 18.15
N LEU A 220 23.14 -17.35 16.87
CA LEU A 220 24.10 -18.19 16.15
C LEU A 220 25.48 -17.53 16.02
N GLY A 221 25.50 -16.21 15.82
CA GLY A 221 26.75 -15.46 15.75
C GLY A 221 27.51 -15.46 17.07
N ILE A 222 26.82 -15.31 18.21
CA ILE A 222 27.42 -15.41 19.55
C ILE A 222 27.93 -16.83 19.80
N ARG A 223 27.10 -17.85 19.52
CA ARG A 223 27.47 -19.27 19.73
C ARG A 223 28.73 -19.66 18.95
N ARG A 224 28.90 -19.16 17.72
CA ARG A 224 30.12 -19.39 16.94
C ARG A 224 31.36 -18.73 17.57
N LYS A 225 31.21 -17.56 18.18
CA LYS A 225 32.32 -16.89 18.91
C LYS A 225 32.76 -17.73 20.11
N GLU A 226 31.82 -18.31 20.87
CA GLU A 226 32.13 -19.14 22.05
C GLU A 226 32.91 -20.42 21.69
N ILE A 227 32.56 -21.08 20.58
CA ILE A 227 33.25 -22.31 20.13
C ILE A 227 34.68 -22.02 19.66
N ALA A 228 34.91 -20.89 18.98
CA ALA A 228 36.24 -20.53 18.50
C ALA A 228 37.21 -20.23 19.65
N VAL A 229 36.74 -19.56 20.71
CA VAL A 229 37.53 -19.29 21.92
C VAL A 229 37.91 -20.57 22.65
N TYR A 230 37.03 -21.59 22.65
CA TYR A 230 37.31 -22.87 23.30
C TYR A 230 38.29 -23.77 22.51
N SER A 231 38.31 -23.68 21.16
CA SER A 231 39.23 -24.49 20.35
C SER A 231 40.67 -23.94 20.24
N GLY A 232 40.92 -22.71 20.70
CA GLY A 232 42.22 -22.04 20.64
C GLY A 232 43.14 -22.25 21.84
N GLN A 233 42.74 -23.07 22.83
CA GLN A 233 43.52 -23.39 24.04
C GLN A 233 44.04 -24.85 24.08
N GLY A 234 44.23 -25.48 22.92
CA GLY A 234 44.90 -26.78 22.76
C GLY A 234 46.29 -26.64 22.18
#